data_AF-A0A517ZKR3-F1
#
_entry.id   AF-A0A517ZKR3-F1
#
_cell.length_a   1.000
_cell.length_b   1.000
_cell.length_c   1.000
_cell.angle_alpha   90.00
_cell.angle_beta   90.00
_cell.angle_gamma   90.00
#
_symmetry.space_group_name_H-M   'P 1'
#
loop_
_entity.id
_entity.type
_entity.pdbx_description
1 polymer ?
#
loop_
_entity_poly.entity_id
_entity_poly.type
_entity_poly.pdbx_seq_one_letter_code
_entity_poly.pdbx_strand_id
1 'polypeptide(L)'
;MTPALKPHPGLLGKTRLHRLARASDVPSTTEWLILIGFGVLTAAMSTLIDLHLRIPGHAILKVVFPVAAGLALVPRQGAGSIIGVSALATAIALRMLGFGGSGLGFGALTSLTVIGPTLDWMLRHARSSRAVYIGFVLGGLFTNLAALLVRGTLKGVGLEHAGGRPLSVWLSQAAITYTICGIVAGLLSASVWFGANPPQKQESTP
;
A
#
# COMPACT_ATOMS: atom_id res chain seq x y z
N MET A 1 21.96 -14.92 1.06
CA MET A 1 22.17 -13.55 1.56
C MET A 1 20.81 -12.87 1.69
N THR A 2 20.27 -12.77 2.89
CA THR A 2 19.04 -11.99 3.13
C THR A 2 19.38 -10.52 2.93
N PRO A 3 18.71 -9.78 2.03
CA PRO A 3 18.96 -8.35 1.87
C PRO A 3 18.73 -7.68 3.22
N ALA A 4 19.76 -7.04 3.78
CA ALA A 4 19.67 -6.36 5.06
C ALA A 4 18.66 -5.21 4.93
N LEU A 5 17.55 -5.29 5.68
CA LEU A 5 16.53 -4.24 5.75
C LEU A 5 17.09 -3.04 6.50
N LYS A 6 17.77 -2.12 5.81
CA LYS A 6 18.36 -0.94 6.45
C LYS A 6 17.28 0.00 7.00
N PRO A 7 17.50 0.64 8.15
CA PRO A 7 16.59 1.70 8.64
C PRO A 7 16.41 2.81 7.60
N HIS A 8 15.18 3.30 7.43
CA HIS A 8 14.85 4.28 6.39
C HIS A 8 14.98 5.72 6.92
N PRO A 9 16.06 6.47 6.60
CA PRO A 9 16.38 7.76 7.26
C PRO A 9 15.26 8.79 7.10
N GLY A 10 14.53 8.72 5.98
CA GLY A 10 13.39 9.58 5.69
C GLY A 10 12.17 9.43 6.60
N LEU A 11 11.96 8.22 7.14
CA LEU A 11 10.75 7.85 7.89
C LEU A 11 10.99 7.84 9.41
N LEU A 12 12.24 7.59 9.85
CA LEU A 12 12.59 7.41 11.27
C LEU A 12 12.18 8.58 12.18
N GLY A 13 12.19 9.82 11.67
CA GLY A 13 11.88 11.02 12.44
C GLY A 13 10.51 11.63 12.14
N LYS A 14 9.65 10.93 11.38
CA LYS A 14 8.40 11.52 10.86
C LYS A 14 7.16 10.68 11.10
N THR A 15 7.30 9.48 11.65
CA THR A 15 6.15 8.67 12.06
C THR A 15 5.44 9.31 13.24
N ARG A 16 4.11 9.25 13.27
CA ARG A 16 3.31 9.63 14.44
C ARG A 16 3.19 8.50 15.47
N LEU A 17 3.58 7.28 15.09
CA LEU A 17 3.51 6.10 15.96
C LEU A 17 4.78 5.96 16.78
N HIS A 18 4.65 5.37 17.97
CA HIS A 18 5.80 5.00 18.78
C HIS A 18 6.63 3.96 18.02
N ARG A 19 7.87 4.31 17.71
CA ARG A 19 8.74 3.52 16.86
C ARG A 19 9.18 2.24 17.59
N LEU A 20 8.94 1.09 16.97
CA LEU A 20 9.43 -0.20 17.47
C LEU A 20 10.77 -0.61 16.84
N ALA A 21 11.15 0.01 15.72
CA ALA A 21 12.39 -0.31 15.03
C ALA A 21 13.62 0.15 15.80
N ARG A 22 14.49 -0.79 16.20
CA ARG A 22 15.78 -0.47 16.82
C ARG A 22 16.72 0.17 15.80
N ALA A 23 17.76 0.85 16.28
CA ALA A 23 18.81 1.42 15.44
C ALA A 23 19.75 0.36 14.81
N SER A 24 19.52 -0.93 15.09
CA SER A 24 20.34 -2.02 14.55
C SER A 24 20.10 -2.23 13.05
N ASP A 25 21.19 -2.48 12.33
CA ASP A 25 21.15 -2.83 10.90
C ASP A 25 20.41 -4.16 10.64
N VAL A 26 20.42 -5.07 11.62
CA VAL A 26 19.72 -6.35 11.53
C VAL A 26 18.27 -6.18 12.00
N PRO A 27 17.28 -6.63 11.20
CA PRO A 27 15.88 -6.66 11.60
C PRO A 27 15.64 -7.68 12.72
N SER A 28 14.95 -7.26 13.77
CA SER A 28 14.50 -8.12 14.86
C SER A 28 13.37 -9.06 14.40
N THR A 29 13.26 -10.23 15.01
CA THR A 29 12.13 -11.15 14.81
C THR A 29 10.78 -10.46 15.01
N THR A 30 10.69 -9.55 15.98
CA THR A 30 9.46 -8.76 16.23
C THR A 30 9.12 -7.86 15.05
N GLU A 31 10.11 -7.25 14.40
CA GLU A 31 9.88 -6.42 13.21
C GLU A 31 9.35 -7.26 12.05
N TRP A 32 9.92 -8.46 11.83
CA TRP A 32 9.42 -9.41 10.83
C TRP A 32 7.97 -9.82 11.09
N LEU A 33 7.65 -10.19 12.33
CA LEU A 33 6.29 -10.59 12.73
C LEU A 33 5.29 -9.45 12.52
N ILE A 34 5.67 -8.21 12.85
CA ILE A 34 4.83 -7.03 12.63
C ILE A 34 4.59 -6.81 11.13
N LEU A 35 5.64 -6.85 10.30
CA LEU A 35 5.51 -6.64 8.85
C LEU A 35 4.60 -7.70 8.21
N ILE A 36 4.80 -8.97 8.57
CA ILE A 36 3.94 -10.07 8.11
C ILE A 36 2.51 -9.89 8.61
N GLY A 37 2.33 -9.51 9.88
CA GLY A 37 1.02 -9.22 10.47
C GLY A 37 0.27 -8.11 9.74
N PHE A 38 0.96 -7.03 9.35
CA PHE A 38 0.37 -5.98 8.52
C PHE A 38 0.02 -6.47 7.11
N GLY A 39 0.79 -7.41 6.55
CA GLY A 39 0.42 -8.06 5.29
C GLY A 39 -0.87 -8.87 5.41
N VAL A 40 -0.98 -9.70 6.44
CA VAL A 40 -2.20 -10.46 6.76
C VAL A 40 -3.39 -9.52 6.96
N LEU A 41 -3.22 -8.45 7.74
CA LEU A 41 -4.25 -7.43 7.95
C LEU A 41 -4.66 -6.76 6.63
N THR A 42 -3.70 -6.41 5.77
CA THR A 42 -3.97 -5.80 4.46
C THR A 42 -4.79 -6.73 3.58
N ALA A 43 -4.46 -8.02 3.55
CA ALA A 43 -5.23 -9.02 2.82
C ALA A 43 -6.65 -9.16 3.37
N ALA A 44 -6.78 -9.29 4.70
CA ALA A 44 -8.07 -9.40 5.38
C ALA A 44 -8.96 -8.17 5.17
N MET A 45 -8.40 -6.97 5.27
CA MET A 45 -9.13 -5.73 4.96
C MET A 45 -9.59 -5.71 3.50
N SER A 46 -8.72 -6.13 2.57
CA SER A 46 -9.06 -6.18 1.15
C SER A 46 -10.20 -7.17 0.84
N THR A 47 -10.21 -8.33 1.50
CA THR A 47 -11.21 -9.39 1.29
C THR A 47 -12.51 -9.19 2.05
N LEU A 48 -12.44 -8.82 3.34
CA LEU A 48 -13.56 -8.87 4.26
C LEU A 48 -14.32 -7.54 4.37
N ILE A 49 -13.66 -6.41 4.09
CA ILE A 49 -14.29 -5.09 4.19
C ILE A 49 -14.83 -4.70 2.82
N ASP A 50 -16.17 -4.67 2.69
CA ASP A 50 -16.82 -4.03 1.57
C ASP A 50 -17.21 -2.60 1.94
N LEU A 51 -16.54 -1.63 1.31
CA LEU A 51 -16.84 -0.21 1.53
C LEU A 51 -18.17 0.21 0.90
N HIS A 52 -18.82 -0.65 0.10
CA HIS A 52 -20.05 -0.37 -0.65
C HIS A 52 -19.98 0.91 -1.51
N LEU A 53 -18.76 1.42 -1.73
CA LEU A 53 -18.48 2.53 -2.62
C LEU A 53 -18.61 1.98 -4.04
N ARG A 54 -19.72 2.30 -4.72
CA ARG A 54 -19.96 1.95 -6.14
C ARG A 54 -19.03 2.72 -7.10
N ILE A 55 -17.82 3.06 -6.67
CA ILE A 55 -16.81 3.85 -7.37
C ILE A 55 -15.66 2.93 -7.78
N PRO A 56 -15.32 2.82 -9.08
CA PRO A 56 -14.18 2.04 -9.53
C PRO A 56 -12.86 2.57 -8.96
N GLY A 57 -12.01 1.68 -8.45
CA GLY A 57 -10.68 2.03 -7.95
C GLY A 57 -10.61 2.37 -6.46
N HIS A 58 -11.70 2.26 -5.70
CA HIS A 58 -11.69 2.51 -4.25
C HIS A 58 -10.96 1.42 -3.44
N ALA A 59 -10.74 0.23 -4.01
CA ALA A 59 -10.09 -0.89 -3.32
C ALA A 59 -8.69 -0.55 -2.81
N ILE A 60 -8.00 0.39 -3.47
CA ILE A 60 -6.67 0.88 -3.07
C ILE A 60 -6.67 1.48 -1.66
N LEU A 61 -7.78 2.07 -1.21
CA LEU A 61 -7.91 2.66 0.13
C LEU A 61 -7.72 1.61 1.23
N LYS A 62 -8.26 0.41 1.02
CA LYS A 62 -8.17 -0.72 1.96
C LYS A 62 -6.76 -1.31 2.04
N VAL A 63 -5.97 -1.09 0.98
CA VAL A 63 -4.64 -1.68 0.84
C VAL A 63 -3.55 -0.70 1.31
N VAL A 64 -3.55 0.53 0.82
CA VAL A 64 -2.51 1.52 1.15
C VAL A 64 -2.51 1.87 2.63
N PHE A 65 -3.69 1.94 3.25
CA PHE A 65 -3.82 2.37 4.63
C PHE A 65 -3.10 1.47 5.65
N PRO A 66 -3.34 0.14 5.70
CA PRO A 66 -2.58 -0.75 6.58
C PRO A 66 -1.12 -0.90 6.16
N VAL A 67 -0.79 -0.84 4.87
CA VAL A 67 0.61 -0.84 4.40
C VAL A 67 1.37 0.37 4.95
N ALA A 68 0.76 1.57 4.88
CA ALA A 68 1.35 2.80 5.41
C ALA A 68 1.53 2.74 6.93
N ALA A 69 0.57 2.15 7.65
CA ALA A 69 0.67 1.91 9.09
C ALA A 69 1.85 0.99 9.43
N GLY A 70 2.02 -0.10 8.69
CA GLY A 70 3.16 -1.02 8.85
C GLY A 70 4.50 -0.33 8.58
N LEU A 71 4.59 0.48 7.53
CA LEU A 71 5.77 1.30 7.23
C LEU A 71 6.05 2.36 8.30
N ALA A 72 5.02 2.93 8.92
CA ALA A 72 5.15 3.90 10.00
C ALA A 72 5.64 3.26 11.30
N LEU A 73 5.26 2.01 11.56
CA LEU A 73 5.67 1.27 12.76
C LEU A 73 7.07 0.63 12.62
N VAL A 74 7.37 0.11 11.41
CA VAL A 74 8.65 -0.52 11.07
C VAL A 74 9.27 0.20 9.84
N PRO A 75 9.85 1.40 10.03
CA PRO A 75 10.39 2.23 8.95
C PRO A 75 11.73 1.69 8.41
N ARG A 76 11.70 0.57 7.69
CA ARG A 76 12.86 -0.04 7.02
C ARG A 76 12.72 -0.04 5.50
N GLN A 77 13.84 0.01 4.79
CA GLN A 77 13.89 -0.15 3.34
C GLN A 77 13.47 -1.58 2.98
N GLY A 78 12.50 -1.75 2.07
CA GLY A 78 12.01 -3.08 1.67
C GLY A 78 10.85 -3.61 2.52
N ALA A 79 10.46 -2.88 3.58
CA ALA A 79 9.34 -3.25 4.42
C ALA A 79 8.02 -3.31 3.64
N GLY A 80 7.83 -2.41 2.66
CA GLY A 80 6.64 -2.40 1.81
C GLY A 80 6.49 -3.70 1.03
N SER A 81 7.58 -4.19 0.45
CA SER A 81 7.63 -5.43 -0.31
C SER A 81 7.32 -6.65 0.56
N ILE A 82 7.82 -6.70 1.79
CA ILE A 82 7.52 -7.79 2.73
C ILE A 82 6.03 -7.80 3.07
N ILE A 83 5.46 -6.64 3.39
CA ILE A 83 4.01 -6.48 3.64
C ILE A 83 3.24 -6.91 2.38
N GLY A 84 3.64 -6.48 1.19
CA GLY A 84 2.97 -6.82 -0.07
C GLY A 84 3.01 -8.32 -0.40
N VAL A 85 4.17 -8.97 -0.26
CA VAL A 85 4.33 -10.41 -0.49
C VAL A 85 3.50 -11.23 0.50
N SER A 86 3.57 -10.89 1.79
CA SER A 86 2.77 -11.58 2.81
C SER A 86 1.27 -11.33 2.62
N ALA A 87 0.87 -10.13 2.20
CA ALA A 87 -0.53 -9.82 1.87
C ALA A 87 -1.02 -10.61 0.66
N LEU A 88 -0.22 -10.71 -0.40
CA LEU A 88 -0.56 -11.50 -1.59
C LEU A 88 -0.69 -12.99 -1.24
N ALA A 89 0.29 -13.55 -0.52
CA ALA A 89 0.25 -14.93 -0.07
C ALA A 89 -1.01 -15.22 0.78
N THR A 90 -1.33 -14.31 1.71
CA THR A 90 -2.54 -14.41 2.54
C THR A 90 -3.81 -14.32 1.70
N ALA A 91 -3.89 -13.39 0.75
CA ALA A 91 -5.07 -13.23 -0.11
C ALA A 91 -5.31 -14.47 -0.99
N ILE A 92 -4.24 -15.09 -1.51
CA ILE A 92 -4.31 -16.36 -2.25
C ILE A 92 -4.80 -17.48 -1.34
N ALA A 93 -4.24 -17.61 -0.13
CA ALA A 93 -4.66 -18.62 0.84
C ALA A 93 -6.15 -18.46 1.23
N LEU A 94 -6.59 -17.24 1.53
CA LEU A 94 -8.00 -16.95 1.84
C LEU A 94 -8.92 -17.30 0.66
N ARG A 95 -8.47 -17.06 -0.58
CA ARG A 95 -9.22 -17.44 -1.78
C ARG A 95 -9.31 -18.97 -1.93
N MET A 96 -8.22 -19.69 -1.72
CA MET A 96 -8.20 -21.17 -1.79
C MET A 96 -9.07 -21.82 -0.71
N LEU A 97 -9.15 -21.20 0.47
CA LEU A 97 -9.97 -21.65 1.59
C LEU A 97 -11.45 -21.23 1.49
N GLY A 98 -11.86 -20.53 0.43
CA GLY A 98 -13.25 -20.10 0.22
C GLY A 98 -13.69 -18.88 1.04
N PHE A 99 -12.78 -18.24 1.78
CA PHE A 99 -13.06 -16.99 2.51
C PHE A 99 -13.07 -15.74 1.61
N GLY A 100 -12.64 -15.89 0.36
CA GLY A 100 -12.72 -14.85 -0.67
C GLY A 100 -14.00 -14.98 -1.49
N GLY A 101 -15.07 -14.30 -1.06
CA GLY A 101 -16.24 -14.10 -1.93
C GLY A 101 -15.87 -13.37 -3.24
N SER A 102 -16.87 -12.97 -4.03
CA SER A 102 -16.68 -12.18 -5.26
C SER A 102 -15.90 -10.86 -5.08
N GLY A 103 -15.59 -10.47 -3.85
CA GLY A 103 -14.87 -9.24 -3.48
C GLY A 103 -13.37 -9.21 -3.84
N LEU A 104 -12.69 -10.36 -4.00
CA LEU A 104 -11.26 -10.37 -4.38
C LEU A 104 -11.07 -10.26 -5.90
N GLY A 105 -11.42 -9.10 -6.45
CA GLY A 105 -11.25 -8.80 -7.87
C GLY A 105 -9.77 -8.66 -8.29
N PHE A 106 -9.50 -8.81 -9.59
CA PHE A 106 -8.15 -8.69 -10.16
C PHE A 106 -7.48 -7.35 -9.82
N GLY A 107 -8.22 -6.25 -9.78
CA GLY A 107 -7.67 -4.95 -9.38
C GLY A 107 -7.17 -4.91 -7.93
N ALA A 108 -7.80 -5.64 -7.02
CA ALA A 108 -7.36 -5.74 -5.63
C ALA A 108 -6.07 -6.57 -5.52
N LEU A 109 -5.98 -7.68 -6.26
CA LEU A 109 -4.76 -8.49 -6.38
C LEU A 109 -3.59 -7.68 -6.94
N THR A 110 -3.81 -6.94 -8.03
CA THR A 110 -2.79 -6.04 -8.58
C THR A 110 -2.33 -5.02 -7.54
N SER A 111 -3.26 -4.42 -6.81
CA SER A 111 -2.93 -3.44 -5.78
C SER A 111 -2.10 -4.02 -4.64
N LEU A 112 -2.47 -5.22 -4.15
CA LEU A 112 -1.74 -5.94 -3.10
C LEU A 112 -0.30 -6.24 -3.51
N THR A 113 -0.09 -6.67 -4.75
CA THR A 113 1.24 -7.01 -5.28
C THR A 113 2.10 -5.77 -5.53
N VAL A 114 1.51 -4.71 -6.09
CA VAL A 114 2.27 -3.57 -6.63
C VAL A 114 2.58 -2.52 -5.57
N ILE A 115 1.69 -2.30 -4.59
CA ILE A 115 1.83 -1.17 -3.66
C ILE A 115 3.11 -1.20 -2.84
N GLY A 116 3.49 -2.38 -2.34
CA GLY A 116 4.64 -2.55 -1.45
C GLY A 116 5.95 -2.16 -2.13
N PRO A 117 6.31 -2.84 -3.25
CA PRO A 117 7.49 -2.48 -4.05
C PRO A 117 7.46 -1.04 -4.56
N THR A 118 6.27 -0.54 -4.94
CA THR A 118 6.13 0.85 -5.41
C THR A 118 6.45 1.84 -4.30
N LEU A 119 5.91 1.65 -3.09
CA LEU A 119 6.20 2.54 -1.97
C LEU A 119 7.66 2.43 -1.53
N ASP A 120 8.27 1.24 -1.52
CA ASP A 120 9.70 1.09 -1.26
C ASP A 120 10.53 1.90 -2.27
N TRP A 121 10.17 1.85 -3.56
CA TRP A 121 10.86 2.62 -4.59
C TRP A 121 10.65 4.12 -4.47
N MET A 122 9.42 4.57 -4.26
CA MET A 122 9.06 5.99 -4.19
C MET A 122 9.61 6.65 -2.91
N LEU A 123 9.68 5.90 -1.81
CA LEU A 123 10.16 6.42 -0.53
C LEU A 123 11.68 6.35 -0.38
N ARG A 124 12.41 5.52 -1.17
CA ARG A 124 13.86 5.31 -1.02
C ARG A 124 14.69 6.60 -0.92
N HIS A 125 14.24 7.70 -1.53
CA HIS A 125 14.90 9.01 -1.51
C HIS A 125 14.15 10.09 -0.71
N ALA A 126 13.09 9.73 0.02
CA ALA A 126 12.22 10.68 0.71
C ALA A 126 12.87 11.25 1.98
N ARG A 127 13.75 12.25 1.84
CA ARG A 127 14.47 12.86 2.97
C ARG A 127 13.65 13.91 3.75
N SER A 128 12.63 14.52 3.14
CA SER A 128 11.77 15.55 3.76
C SER A 128 10.35 15.04 4.03
N SER A 129 9.57 15.72 4.88
CA SER A 129 8.18 15.33 5.18
C SER A 129 7.32 15.45 3.94
N ARG A 130 7.51 16.53 3.17
CA ARG A 130 6.91 16.72 1.86
C ARG A 130 7.22 15.57 0.89
N ALA A 131 8.46 15.08 0.87
CA ALA A 131 8.84 13.97 0.00
C ALA A 131 8.13 12.65 0.38
N VAL A 132 7.86 12.41 1.67
CA VAL A 132 7.07 11.24 2.10
C VAL A 132 5.63 11.35 1.58
N TYR A 133 5.00 12.52 1.71
CA TYR A 133 3.64 12.75 1.21
C TYR A 133 3.55 12.56 -0.31
N ILE A 134 4.49 13.15 -1.05
CA ILE A 134 4.59 12.98 -2.50
C ILE A 134 4.79 11.50 -2.85
N GLY A 135 5.67 10.79 -2.12
CA GLY A 135 5.92 9.37 -2.33
C GLY A 135 4.68 8.51 -2.17
N PHE A 136 3.85 8.77 -1.15
CA PHE A 136 2.58 8.07 -0.96
C PHE A 136 1.54 8.43 -2.03
N VAL A 137 1.42 9.70 -2.41
CA VAL A 137 0.52 10.14 -3.49
C VAL A 137 0.88 9.46 -4.82
N LEU A 138 2.16 9.49 -5.19
CA LEU A 138 2.65 8.84 -6.40
C LEU A 138 2.53 7.31 -6.33
N GLY A 139 2.80 6.72 -5.17
CA GLY A 139 2.66 5.27 -4.96
C GLY A 139 1.20 4.80 -5.07
N GLY A 140 0.27 5.54 -4.46
CA GLY A 140 -1.16 5.28 -4.57
C GLY A 140 -1.67 5.47 -6.00
N LEU A 141 -1.26 6.56 -6.67
CA LEU A 141 -1.60 6.83 -8.07
C LEU A 141 -1.09 5.71 -9.00
N PHE A 142 0.20 5.41 -8.95
CA PHE A 142 0.83 4.39 -9.80
C PHE A 142 0.17 3.02 -9.61
N THR A 143 -0.04 2.62 -8.36
CA THR A 143 -0.67 1.34 -8.04
C THR A 143 -2.10 1.26 -8.57
N ASN A 144 -2.88 2.34 -8.42
CA ASN A 144 -4.26 2.34 -8.91
C ASN A 144 -4.29 2.37 -10.44
N LEU A 145 -3.40 3.10 -11.12
CA LEU A 145 -3.29 3.06 -12.58
C LEU A 145 -2.88 1.66 -13.09
N ALA A 146 -1.99 0.96 -12.38
CA ALA A 146 -1.66 -0.43 -12.70
C ALA A 146 -2.90 -1.35 -12.55
N ALA A 147 -3.70 -1.16 -11.50
CA ALA A 147 -4.95 -1.88 -11.33
C ALA A 147 -5.98 -1.56 -12.43
N LEU A 148 -6.07 -0.30 -12.86
CA LEU A 148 -6.89 0.12 -14.01
C LEU A 148 -6.43 -0.58 -15.29
N LEU A 149 -5.13 -0.60 -15.56
CA LEU A 149 -4.56 -1.25 -16.74
C LEU A 149 -4.90 -2.75 -16.77
N VAL A 150 -4.65 -3.47 -15.66
CA VAL A 150 -4.95 -4.90 -15.57
C VAL A 150 -6.45 -5.19 -15.73
N ARG A 151 -7.33 -4.38 -15.13
CA ARG A 151 -8.77 -4.58 -15.32
C ARG A 151 -9.23 -4.21 -16.72
N GLY A 152 -8.67 -3.14 -17.30
CA GLY A 152 -8.96 -2.71 -18.66
C GLY A 152 -8.56 -3.77 -19.68
N THR A 153 -7.39 -4.41 -19.53
CA THR A 153 -6.96 -5.50 -20.40
C THR A 153 -7.87 -6.72 -20.25
N LEU A 154 -8.16 -7.16 -19.02
CA LEU A 154 -9.06 -8.29 -18.76
C LEU A 154 -10.47 -8.06 -19.33
N LYS A 155 -10.99 -6.84 -19.21
CA LYS A 155 -12.28 -6.46 -19.79
C LYS A 155 -12.23 -6.39 -21.32
N GLY A 156 -11.12 -5.92 -21.89
CA GLY A 156 -10.91 -5.87 -23.33
C GLY A 156 -10.83 -7.25 -23.99
N VAL A 157 -10.32 -8.25 -23.28
CA VAL A 157 -10.28 -9.65 -23.77
C VAL A 157 -11.50 -10.49 -23.38
N GLY A 158 -12.51 -9.90 -22.75
CA GLY A 158 -13.76 -10.58 -22.38
C GLY A 158 -13.68 -11.51 -21.17
N LEU A 159 -12.63 -11.39 -20.33
CA LEU A 159 -12.47 -12.20 -19.11
C LEU A 159 -13.21 -11.62 -17.89
N GLU A 160 -13.66 -10.37 -17.93
CA GLU A 160 -14.63 -9.82 -16.96
C GLU A 160 -16.07 -10.01 -17.47
N HIS A 161 -16.94 -10.58 -16.62
CA HIS A 161 -18.29 -11.07 -16.91
C HIS A 161 -19.15 -10.22 -17.87
N ALA A 162 -19.86 -10.93 -18.75
CA ALA A 162 -20.94 -10.47 -19.62
C ALA A 162 -22.06 -9.79 -18.80
N GLY A 163 -22.28 -8.50 -19.01
CA GLY A 163 -23.30 -7.69 -18.31
C GLY A 163 -22.79 -6.34 -17.78
N GLY A 164 -21.48 -6.10 -17.81
CA GLY A 164 -20.89 -4.81 -17.44
C GLY A 164 -21.11 -3.71 -18.49
N ARG A 165 -21.07 -2.44 -18.05
CA ARG A 165 -21.08 -1.26 -18.94
C ARG A 165 -20.06 -1.40 -20.08
N PRO A 166 -20.35 -0.88 -21.30
CA PRO A 166 -19.42 -0.89 -22.42
C PRO A 166 -18.03 -0.39 -22.04
N LEU A 167 -16.97 -0.95 -22.63
CA LEU A 167 -15.58 -0.61 -22.29
C LEU A 167 -15.32 0.90 -22.43
N SER A 168 -15.84 1.54 -23.50
CA SER A 168 -15.68 2.98 -23.75
C SER A 168 -16.27 3.85 -22.63
N VAL A 169 -17.48 3.53 -22.17
CA VAL A 169 -18.17 4.25 -21.08
C VAL A 169 -17.51 3.98 -19.73
N TRP A 170 -17.07 2.74 -19.50
CA TRP A 170 -16.40 2.37 -18.26
C TRP A 170 -15.01 3.00 -18.16
N LEU A 171 -14.24 3.04 -19.25
CA LEU A 171 -12.84 3.46 -19.25
C LEU A 171 -12.70 4.96 -18.94
N SER A 172 -13.56 5.81 -19.50
CA SER A 172 -13.52 7.26 -19.22
C SER A 172 -13.81 7.55 -17.74
N GLN A 173 -14.84 6.91 -17.18
CA GLN A 173 -15.16 7.02 -15.76
C GLN A 173 -14.04 6.44 -14.89
N ALA A 174 -13.54 5.25 -15.23
CA ALA A 174 -12.52 4.56 -14.46
C ALA A 174 -11.19 5.31 -14.46
N ALA A 175 -10.77 5.91 -15.58
CA ALA A 175 -9.54 6.72 -15.63
C ALA A 175 -9.55 7.85 -14.59
N ILE A 176 -10.69 8.55 -14.46
CA ILE A 176 -10.84 9.64 -13.49
C ILE A 176 -10.89 9.09 -12.07
N THR A 177 -11.76 8.10 -11.81
CA THR A 177 -11.96 7.60 -10.45
C THR A 177 -10.74 6.88 -9.90
N TYR A 178 -10.00 6.13 -10.70
CA TYR A 178 -8.77 5.48 -10.26
C TYR A 178 -7.68 6.51 -9.95
N THR A 179 -7.52 7.55 -10.77
CA THR A 179 -6.56 8.63 -10.48
C THR A 179 -6.90 9.32 -9.16
N ILE A 180 -8.15 9.75 -8.98
CA ILE A 180 -8.58 10.45 -7.75
C ILE A 180 -8.45 9.52 -6.53
N CYS A 181 -8.93 8.27 -6.62
CA CYS A 181 -8.86 7.33 -5.50
C CYS A 181 -7.40 7.01 -5.13
N GLY A 182 -6.49 6.91 -6.10
CA GLY A 182 -5.07 6.66 -5.83
C GLY A 182 -4.41 7.81 -5.10
N ILE A 183 -4.65 9.05 -5.55
CA ILE A 183 -4.15 10.27 -4.92
C ILE A 183 -4.70 10.41 -3.50
N VAL A 184 -6.03 10.28 -3.34
CA VAL A 184 -6.71 10.40 -2.05
C VAL A 184 -6.23 9.33 -1.07
N ALA A 185 -6.09 8.07 -1.51
CA ALA A 185 -5.60 7.00 -0.66
C ALA A 185 -4.17 7.24 -0.17
N GLY A 186 -3.28 7.68 -1.07
CA GLY A 186 -1.92 8.05 -0.71
C GLY A 186 -1.89 9.22 0.29
N LEU A 187 -2.64 10.28 0.02
CA LEU A 187 -2.67 11.47 0.86
C LEU A 187 -3.25 11.20 2.25
N LEU A 188 -4.39 10.49 2.33
CA LEU A 188 -5.01 10.11 3.60
C LEU A 188 -4.08 9.25 4.44
N SER A 189 -3.46 8.25 3.82
CA SER A 189 -2.52 7.36 4.52
C SER A 189 -1.29 8.12 5.04
N ALA A 190 -0.71 9.00 4.22
CA ALA A 190 0.39 9.85 4.64
C ALA A 190 0.00 10.78 5.80
N SER A 191 -1.19 11.38 5.73
CA SER A 191 -1.69 12.35 6.71
C SER A 191 -1.97 11.71 8.07
N VAL A 192 -2.48 10.49 8.09
CA VAL A 192 -2.80 9.77 9.34
C VAL A 192 -1.54 9.28 10.04
N TRP A 193 -0.58 8.73 9.29
CA TRP A 193 0.55 8.02 9.89
C TRP A 193 1.84 8.85 10.01
N PHE A 194 1.97 9.95 9.27
CA PHE A 194 3.20 10.76 9.23
C PHE A 194 2.94 12.24 9.58
N GLY A 195 3.89 12.82 10.30
CA GLY A 195 3.89 14.23 10.68
C GLY A 195 4.37 15.13 9.54
N ALA A 196 3.80 16.34 9.45
CA ALA A 196 4.27 17.38 8.55
C ALA A 196 5.51 18.12 9.09
N ASN A 197 5.79 17.99 10.39
CA ASN A 197 6.79 18.80 11.07
C ASN A 197 8.22 18.47 10.58
N PRO A 198 9.10 19.48 10.52
CA PRO A 198 10.52 19.26 10.27
C PRO A 198 11.13 18.45 11.43
N PRO A 199 12.18 17.65 11.17
CA PRO A 199 12.88 16.95 12.23
C PRO A 199 13.38 17.96 13.27
N GLN A 200 12.94 17.83 14.51
CA GLN A 200 13.52 18.60 15.61
C GLN A 200 15.01 18.24 15.67
N LYS A 201 15.89 19.26 15.59
CA LYS A 201 17.30 19.08 15.91
C LYS A 201 17.32 18.53 17.34
N GLN A 202 17.73 17.28 17.51
CA GLN A 202 18.08 16.78 18.83
C GLN A 202 19.22 17.68 19.31
N GLU A 203 18.93 18.58 20.23
CA GLU A 203 19.95 19.29 20.97
C GLU A 203 20.78 18.22 21.67
N SER A 204 21.98 18.02 21.15
CA SER A 204 23.01 17.23 21.80
C SER A 204 23.36 17.96 23.10
N THR A 205 22.70 17.60 24.19
CA THR A 205 23.19 17.93 25.52
C THR A 205 24.59 17.33 25.65
N PRO A 206 25.61 18.16 25.94
CA PRO A 206 27.01 17.77 25.99
C PRO A 206 27.33 16.76 27.10
#